data_AF-G9KFS6-F1
#
_entry.id   AF-G9KFS6-F1
#
_cell.length_a   1.000
_cell.length_b   1.000
_cell.length_c   1.000
_cell.angle_alpha   90.00
_cell.angle_beta   90.00
_cell.angle_gamma   90.00
#
_symmetry.space_group_name_H-M   'P 1'
#
loop_
_entity.id
_entity.type
_entity.pdbx_description
1 polymer ?
#
loop_
_entity_poly.entity_id
_entity_poly.type
_entity_poly.pdbx_seq_one_letter_code
_entity_poly.pdbx_strand_id
1 'polypeptide(L)' 'ACPPRLREARQMEPFPLRVFVNPSLRVLDSRLVTFPEGCESVAGFLACVPRFQAVQISGLDPKGEQ' A
#
# COMPACT_ATOMS: atom_id res chain seq x y z
N ALA A 1 18.89 -0.15 3.34
CA ALA A 1 17.92 0.40 2.38
C ALA A 1 17.55 -0.66 1.34
N CYS A 2 16.32 -0.64 0.80
CA CYS A 2 15.86 -1.61 -0.22
C CYS A 2 16.67 -1.44 -1.53
N PRO A 3 17.27 -2.50 -2.11
CA PRO A 3 18.08 -2.38 -3.33
C PRO A 3 17.29 -1.83 -4.54
N PRO A 4 17.91 -1.09 -5.47
CA PRO A 4 17.21 -0.47 -6.61
C PRO A 4 16.38 -1.46 -7.44
N ARG A 5 16.95 -2.61 -7.82
CA ARG A 5 16.23 -3.65 -8.57
C ARG A 5 14.98 -4.17 -7.86
N LEU A 6 15.02 -4.23 -6.52
CA LEU A 6 13.89 -4.70 -5.72
C LEU A 6 12.79 -3.63 -5.64
N ARG A 7 13.17 -2.34 -5.64
CA ARG A 7 12.21 -1.22 -5.73
C ARG A 7 11.51 -1.21 -7.08
N GLU A 8 12.27 -1.36 -8.18
CA GLU A 8 11.74 -1.45 -9.54
C GLU A 8 10.76 -2.63 -9.68
N ALA A 9 11.17 -3.83 -9.25
CA ALA A 9 10.32 -5.03 -9.31
C ALA A 9 9.01 -4.89 -8.52
N ARG A 10 9.02 -4.10 -7.44
CA ARG A 10 7.85 -3.83 -6.57
C ARG A 10 7.13 -2.53 -6.92
N GLN A 11 7.55 -1.81 -7.98
CA GLN A 11 7.00 -0.51 -8.39
C GLN A 11 6.96 0.50 -7.22
N MET A 12 8.04 0.56 -6.44
CA MET A 12 8.11 1.33 -5.20
C MET A 12 8.58 2.78 -5.43
N GLU A 13 7.61 3.66 -5.57
CA GLU A 13 7.79 5.10 -5.82
C GLU A 13 7.56 5.97 -4.57
N PRO A 14 8.24 7.14 -4.45
CA PRO A 14 7.99 8.07 -3.36
C PRO A 14 6.62 8.74 -3.50
N PHE A 15 5.98 9.00 -2.36
CA PHE A 15 4.74 9.78 -2.27
C PHE A 15 4.78 10.64 -1.00
N PRO A 16 4.09 11.80 -0.98
CA PRO A 16 4.04 12.65 0.21
C PRO A 16 3.19 12.00 1.32
N LEU A 17 3.42 12.38 2.57
CA LEU A 17 2.57 11.96 3.70
C LEU A 17 1.11 12.32 3.43
N ARG A 18 0.20 11.35 3.64
CA ARG A 18 -1.25 11.54 3.56
C ARG A 18 -1.90 10.92 4.79
N VAL A 19 -2.94 11.56 5.29
CA VAL A 19 -3.77 11.05 6.39
C VAL A 19 -5.20 10.97 5.89
N PHE A 20 -5.83 9.81 6.02
CA PHE A 20 -7.22 9.58 5.65
C PHE A 20 -8.02 9.19 6.89
N VAL A 21 -9.11 9.92 7.12
CA VAL A 21 -10.14 9.66 8.12
C VAL A 21 -11.35 9.06 7.40
N ASN A 22 -11.90 7.98 7.96
CA ASN A 22 -13.01 7.22 7.39
C ASN A 22 -12.80 6.81 5.91
N PRO A 23 -11.66 6.17 5.56
CA PRO A 23 -11.37 5.86 4.17
C PRO A 23 -12.30 4.78 3.60
N SER A 24 -12.59 4.88 2.30
CA SER A 24 -13.13 3.80 1.48
C SER A 24 -12.18 3.44 0.35
N LEU A 25 -12.05 2.15 0.06
CA LEU A 25 -11.14 1.63 -0.96
C LEU A 25 -11.95 1.02 -2.12
N ARG A 26 -11.60 1.41 -3.35
CA ARG A 26 -12.13 0.84 -4.59
C ARG A 26 -11.01 0.20 -5.40
N VAL A 27 -11.23 -0.99 -5.94
CA VAL A 27 -10.28 -1.67 -6.84
C VAL A 27 -10.38 -1.05 -8.23
N LEU A 28 -9.24 -0.69 -8.82
CA LEU A 28 -9.13 -0.18 -10.20
C LEU A 28 -8.54 -1.22 -11.15
N ASP A 29 -7.59 -2.02 -10.68
CA ASP A 29 -7.04 -3.17 -11.40
C ASP A 29 -7.00 -4.38 -10.46
N SER A 30 -7.81 -5.40 -10.77
CA SER A 30 -7.98 -6.61 -9.96
C SER A 30 -6.89 -7.66 -10.19
N ARG A 31 -5.91 -7.44 -11.07
CA ARG A 31 -4.76 -8.33 -11.21
C ARG A 31 -4.01 -8.44 -9.88
N LEU A 32 -3.72 -9.66 -9.46
CA LEU A 32 -3.01 -9.90 -8.21
C LEU A 32 -1.49 -9.85 -8.44
N VAL A 33 -0.80 -9.10 -7.58
CA VAL A 33 0.65 -9.14 -7.41
C VAL A 33 0.98 -9.71 -6.04
N THR A 34 2.04 -10.50 -5.93
CA THR A 34 2.37 -11.21 -4.69
C THR A 34 3.82 -10.96 -4.30
N PHE A 35 4.00 -10.39 -3.11
CA PHE A 35 5.31 -10.14 -2.51
C PHE A 35 5.26 -10.41 -1.00
N PRO A 36 6.43 -10.59 -0.34
CA PRO A 36 6.48 -10.68 1.11
C PRO A 36 6.05 -9.36 1.77
N GLU A 37 5.07 -9.43 2.67
CA GLU A 37 4.64 -8.35 3.55
C GLU A 37 4.99 -8.69 5.01
N GLY A 38 5.30 -7.66 5.79
CA GLY A 38 5.47 -7.73 7.25
C GLY A 38 4.44 -6.86 7.96
N CYS A 39 4.30 -7.04 9.27
CA CYS A 39 3.40 -6.27 10.09
C CYS A 39 4.09 -5.94 11.42
N GLU A 40 4.11 -4.67 11.82
CA GLU A 40 4.68 -4.27 13.12
C GLU A 40 3.96 -4.92 14.31
N SER A 41 2.66 -5.24 14.16
CA SER A 41 1.89 -5.98 15.17
C SER A 41 2.20 -7.49 15.20
N VAL A 42 2.98 -8.01 14.25
CA VAL A 42 3.41 -9.42 14.16
C VAL A 42 4.92 -9.48 13.91
N ALA A 43 5.68 -8.97 14.86
CA ALA A 43 7.12 -8.78 14.73
C ALA A 43 7.87 -10.10 14.47
N GLY A 44 8.88 -10.05 13.59
CA GLY A 44 9.78 -11.18 13.29
C GLY A 44 9.30 -12.13 12.19
N PHE A 45 8.11 -11.91 11.61
CA PHE A 45 7.55 -12.77 10.56
C PHE A 45 7.27 -12.00 9.26
N LEU A 46 7.35 -12.73 8.14
CA LEU A 46 6.95 -12.27 6.81
C LEU A 46 6.15 -13.39 6.12
N ALA A 47 5.21 -13.02 5.26
CA ALA A 47 4.48 -13.96 4.41
C ALA A 47 4.16 -13.34 3.05
N CYS A 48 4.00 -14.19 2.02
CA CYS A 48 3.54 -13.74 0.71
C CYS A 48 2.05 -13.41 0.75
N VAL A 49 1.69 -12.17 0.41
CA VAL A 49 0.30 -11.71 0.41
C VAL A 49 -0.07 -11.26 -1.01
N PRO A 50 -1.15 -11.78 -1.62
CA PRO A 50 -1.66 -11.26 -2.88
C PRO A 50 -2.39 -9.93 -2.67
N ARG A 51 -2.04 -8.91 -3.46
CA ARG A 51 -2.68 -7.58 -3.48
C ARG A 51 -3.13 -7.21 -4.88
N PHE A 52 -4.17 -6.39 -4.98
CA PHE A 52 -4.61 -5.81 -6.25
C PHE A 52 -3.56 -4.83 -6.80
N GLN A 53 -3.34 -4.85 -8.11
CA GLN A 53 -2.33 -4.03 -8.79
C GLN A 53 -2.61 -2.52 -8.70
N ALA A 54 -3.88 -2.10 -8.67
CA ALA A 54 -4.25 -0.70 -8.51
C ALA A 54 -5.55 -0.53 -7.72
N VAL A 55 -5.56 0.46 -6.84
CA VAL A 55 -6.71 0.84 -6.01
C VAL A 55 -6.82 2.35 -5.95
N GLN A 56 -8.02 2.83 -5.69
CA GLN A 56 -8.31 4.21 -5.31
C GLN A 56 -8.75 4.24 -3.86
N ILE A 57 -8.21 5.19 -3.10
CA ILE A 57 -8.68 5.51 -1.76
C ILE A 57 -9.36 6.89 -1.79
N SER A 58 -10.51 6.99 -1.14
CA SER A 58 -11.19 8.25 -0.83
C SER A 58 -11.43 8.31 0.67
N GLY A 59 -11.55 9.51 1.22
CA GLY A 59 -11.76 9.73 2.65
C GLY A 59 -11.65 11.21 2.95
N LEU A 60 -11.75 11.56 4.23
CA LEU A 60 -11.51 12.94 4.67
C LEU A 60 -10.06 13.10 5.13
N ASP A 61 -9.54 14.31 5.12
CA ASP A 61 -8.32 14.68 5.81
C ASP A 61 -8.61 14.94 7.32
N PRO A 62 -7.59 15.22 8.14
CA PRO A 62 -7.79 15.52 9.56
C PRO A 62 -8.61 16.77 9.87
N LYS A 63 -8.82 17.66 8.89
CA LYS A 63 -9.67 18.86 9.01
C LYS A 63 -11.11 18.57 8.58
N GLY A 64 -11.39 17.39 8.03
CA GLY A 64 -12.70 17.00 7.52
C GLY A 64 -12.92 17.34 6.03
N GLU A 65 -11.87 17.73 5.30
CA GLU A 65 -11.93 18.06 3.88
C GLU A 65 -11.69 16.81 3.01
N GLN A 66 -12.20 16.79 1.79
CA GLN A 66 -12.11 15.63 0.88
C GLN A 66 -11.02 15.76 -0.18
#